data_AF-A0A7S3LNM4-F1
#
_entry.id   AF-A0A7S3LNM4-F1
#
_cell.length_a   1.000
_cell.length_b   1.000
_cell.length_c   1.000
_cell.angle_alpha   90.00
_cell.angle_beta   90.00
_cell.angle_gamma   90.00
#
_symmetry.space_group_name_H-M   'P 1'
#
loop_
_entity.id
_entity.type
_entity.pdbx_description
1 polymer ?
#
loop_
_entity_poly.entity_id
_entity_poly.type
_entity_poly.pdbx_seq_one_letter_code
_entity_poly.pdbx_strand_id
1 'polypeptide(L)'
;EQKALQDQLEQVQEEVAINTKMLMAENEKLLLKLTSNAGSLLDDSELIAVLQKVKETAEKVTTKLKDAEETKSHINEKREQYRPVATRGAVLYFSIVETSKINVMYQTSLQQFLTLFMKSTDDEFSAKNNSVSKRVTNIIEALTYLVYRYVNRGLYEADKLTFVLVVTVKILITAGDLTAGDLATFLRGGVALDLEKNRKKPYVWLADDAWLNVAALATTSKFYRSLPDDIARSEEAWKAWYEHNNPDQEPIPDYEEKLCMNPVLGAWYRLQLVRSLRMDRTIVSTREFIRNTPQMGARYVEPVTDVIESIYEDMDHRTPVIYLLSVGADPTESIQALCHKKKK
;
A
#
# COMPACT_ATOMS: atom_id res chain seq x y z
N GLU A 1 17.89 -1.75 6.16
CA GLU A 1 18.81 -1.41 5.05
C GLU A 1 20.11 -0.71 5.47
N GLN A 2 20.12 0.56 5.88
CA GLN A 2 21.40 1.28 6.12
C GLN A 2 21.54 1.78 7.56
N LYS A 3 21.88 0.86 8.48
CA LYS A 3 22.02 1.17 9.91
C LYS A 3 23.05 2.27 10.18
N ALA A 4 24.17 2.27 9.47
CA ALA A 4 25.20 3.30 9.61
C ALA A 4 24.69 4.74 9.35
N LEU A 5 23.74 4.92 8.43
CA LEU A 5 23.14 6.25 8.20
C LEU A 5 22.17 6.66 9.30
N GLN A 6 21.51 5.70 9.93
CA GLN A 6 20.65 5.96 11.08
C GLN A 6 21.49 6.38 12.28
N ASP A 7 22.56 5.64 12.57
CA ASP A 7 23.50 5.96 13.65
C ASP A 7 24.14 7.35 13.40
N GLN A 8 24.53 7.65 12.15
CA GLN A 8 25.03 8.97 11.76
C GLN A 8 23.98 10.08 11.93
N LEU A 9 22.71 9.82 11.59
CA LEU A 9 21.63 10.79 11.78
C LEU A 9 21.41 11.10 13.27
N GLU A 10 21.41 10.06 14.12
CA GLU A 10 21.25 10.20 15.57
C GLU A 10 22.40 11.01 16.17
N GLN A 11 23.64 10.71 15.79
CA GLN A 11 24.82 11.47 16.22
C GLN A 11 24.72 12.94 15.80
N VAL A 12 24.37 13.22 14.54
CA VAL A 12 24.22 14.60 14.04
C VAL A 12 23.08 15.33 14.78
N GLN A 13 21.99 14.65 15.14
CA GLN A 13 20.91 15.25 15.92
C GLN A 13 21.34 15.58 17.36
N GLU A 14 22.07 14.68 18.01
CA GLU A 14 22.61 14.88 19.34
C GLU A 14 23.61 16.05 19.36
N GLU A 15 24.54 16.09 18.39
CA GLU A 15 25.50 17.18 18.26
C GLU A 15 24.82 18.54 18.04
N VAL A 16 23.77 18.60 17.20
CA VAL A 16 22.98 19.83 16.99
C VAL A 16 22.30 20.28 18.29
N ALA A 17 21.73 19.35 19.06
CA ALA A 17 21.10 19.65 20.35
C ALA A 17 22.10 20.16 21.40
N ILE A 18 23.28 19.55 21.48
CA ILE A 18 24.36 19.98 22.39
C ILE A 18 24.88 21.36 21.98
N ASN A 19 25.16 21.58 20.69
CA ASN A 19 25.70 22.85 20.19
C ASN A 19 24.72 24.01 20.37
N THR A 20 23.42 23.78 20.12
CA THR A 20 22.37 24.81 20.35
C THR A 20 22.23 25.13 21.85
N LYS A 21 22.26 24.13 22.73
CA LYS A 21 22.22 24.35 24.18
C LYS A 21 23.46 25.09 24.69
N MET A 22 24.65 24.78 24.17
CA MET A 22 25.89 25.46 24.52
C MET A 22 25.86 26.93 24.12
N LEU A 23 25.36 27.24 22.91
CA LEU A 23 25.17 28.60 22.43
C LEU A 23 24.22 29.40 23.34
N MET A 24 23.09 28.80 23.71
CA MET A 24 22.12 29.43 24.62
C MET A 24 22.74 29.73 25.99
N ALA A 25 23.48 28.80 26.57
CA ALA A 25 24.12 28.97 27.87
C ALA A 25 25.20 30.06 27.88
N GLU A 26 26.04 30.13 26.83
CA GLU A 26 27.06 31.17 26.70
C GLU A 26 26.42 32.55 26.44
N ASN A 27 25.31 32.62 25.68
CA ASN A 27 24.51 33.84 25.53
C ASN A 27 23.86 34.29 26.84
N GLU A 28 23.30 33.38 27.63
CA GLU A 28 22.72 33.68 28.94
C GLU A 28 23.79 34.22 29.91
N LYS A 29 24.98 33.60 29.90
CA LYS A 29 26.13 34.07 30.70
C LYS A 29 26.59 35.47 30.28
N LEU A 30 26.60 35.77 28.98
CA LEU A 30 26.89 37.12 28.48
C LEU A 30 25.82 38.12 28.94
N LEU A 31 24.55 37.75 28.82
CA LEU A 31 23.42 38.61 29.22
C LEU A 31 23.46 38.94 30.72
N LEU A 32 23.78 37.93 31.53
CA LEU A 32 23.92 38.08 32.98
C LEU A 32 25.07 39.03 33.32
N LYS A 33 26.24 38.86 32.68
CA LYS A 33 27.39 39.78 32.85
C LYS A 33 27.06 41.21 32.43
N LEU A 34 26.35 41.40 31.31
CA LEU A 34 25.90 42.73 30.84
C LEU A 34 24.94 43.40 31.82
N THR A 35 24.05 42.63 32.46
CA THR A 35 23.04 43.16 33.40
C THR A 35 23.62 43.45 34.78
N SER A 36 24.62 42.66 35.22
CA SER A 36 25.28 42.83 36.52
C SER A 36 26.33 43.95 36.56
N ASN A 37 26.74 44.48 35.41
CA ASN A 37 27.80 45.49 35.35
C ASN A 37 27.22 46.90 35.56
N ALA A 38 27.54 47.51 36.71
CA ALA A 38 27.12 48.87 37.05
C ALA A 38 28.15 49.96 36.66
N GLY A 39 29.32 49.55 36.15
CA GLY A 39 30.43 50.44 35.75
C GLY A 39 30.50 50.73 34.24
N SER A 40 31.56 51.40 33.81
CA SER A 40 31.86 51.66 32.39
C SER A 40 32.12 50.34 31.65
N LEU A 41 31.23 49.98 30.73
CA LEU A 41 31.28 48.74 29.94
C LEU A 41 32.55 48.60 29.06
N LEU A 42 33.21 49.73 28.77
CA LEU A 42 34.42 49.78 27.94
C LEU A 42 35.70 49.41 28.71
N ASP A 43 35.67 49.52 30.05
CA ASP A 43 36.85 49.30 30.89
C ASP A 43 36.89 47.88 31.49
N ASP A 44 35.83 47.09 31.29
CA ASP A 44 35.74 45.71 31.77
C ASP A 44 36.42 44.74 30.80
N SER A 45 37.73 44.54 31.00
CA SER A 45 38.54 43.60 30.23
C SER A 45 38.01 42.15 30.28
N GLU A 46 37.30 41.74 31.33
CA GLU A 46 36.70 40.41 31.39
C GLU A 46 35.46 40.29 30.51
N LEU A 47 34.66 41.36 30.40
CA LEU A 47 33.50 41.39 29.52
C LEU A 47 33.92 41.26 28.06
N ILE A 48 34.99 41.95 27.66
CA ILE A 48 35.57 41.86 26.31
C ILE A 48 36.03 40.42 26.02
N ALA A 49 36.73 39.78 26.96
CA ALA A 49 37.18 38.40 26.81
C ALA A 49 36.02 37.39 26.69
N VAL A 50 34.95 37.57 27.49
CA VAL A 50 33.75 36.73 27.40
C VAL A 50 33.04 36.96 26.07
N LEU A 51 32.88 38.21 25.62
CA LEU A 51 32.21 38.52 24.36
C LEU A 51 32.97 37.95 23.15
N GLN A 52 34.30 37.99 23.17
CA GLN A 52 35.13 37.35 22.14
C GLN A 52 34.99 35.82 22.15
N LYS A 53 34.96 35.20 23.34
CA LYS A 53 34.72 33.74 23.47
C LYS A 53 33.32 33.35 22.97
N VAL A 54 32.28 34.13 23.28
CA VAL A 54 30.91 33.90 22.78
C VAL A 54 30.88 34.02 21.26
N LYS A 55 31.53 35.04 20.69
CA LYS A 55 31.63 35.22 19.24
C LYS A 55 32.31 34.02 18.56
N GLU A 56 33.47 33.60 19.05
CA GLU A 56 34.19 32.45 18.50
C GLU A 56 33.39 31.15 18.63
N THR A 57 32.69 30.96 19.74
CA THR A 57 31.83 29.78 19.97
C THR A 57 30.62 29.82 19.05
N ALA A 58 30.01 30.98 18.84
CA ALA A 58 28.87 31.18 17.94
C ALA A 58 29.25 30.93 16.48
N GLU A 59 30.41 31.42 16.02
CA GLU A 59 30.91 31.12 14.67
C GLU A 59 31.13 29.61 14.47
N LYS A 60 31.80 28.94 15.42
CA LYS A 60 32.02 27.48 15.38
C LYS A 60 30.71 26.68 15.36
N VAL A 61 29.75 27.05 16.21
CA VAL A 61 28.43 26.40 16.24
C VAL A 61 27.68 26.64 14.94
N THR A 62 27.73 27.85 14.38
CA THR A 62 27.06 28.17 13.11
C THR A 62 27.61 27.33 11.95
N THR A 63 28.93 27.18 11.84
CA THR A 63 29.54 26.29 10.84
C THR A 63 29.10 24.84 11.03
N LYS A 64 29.17 24.31 12.26
CA LYS A 64 28.74 22.94 12.55
C LYS A 64 27.25 22.70 12.27
N LEU A 65 26.40 23.67 12.53
CA LEU A 65 24.96 23.59 12.22
C LEU A 65 24.73 23.52 10.71
N LYS A 66 25.51 24.27 9.92
CA LYS A 66 25.45 24.22 8.46
C LYS A 66 25.89 22.86 7.92
N ASP A 67 27.01 22.33 8.40
CA ASP A 67 27.51 21.00 8.00
C ASP A 67 26.51 19.89 8.38
N ALA A 68 25.88 20.02 9.55
CA ALA A 68 24.83 19.11 10.01
C ALA A 68 23.57 19.18 9.13
N GLU A 69 23.20 20.36 8.64
CA GLU A 69 22.07 20.55 7.73
C GLU A 69 22.33 19.90 6.36
N GLU A 70 23.51 20.11 5.79
CA GLU A 70 23.93 19.45 4.53
C GLU A 70 23.93 17.92 4.68
N THR A 71 24.48 17.41 5.80
CA THR A 71 24.48 15.98 6.11
C THR A 71 23.06 15.43 6.26
N LYS A 72 22.17 16.14 6.97
CA LYS A 72 20.75 15.76 7.11
C LYS A 72 20.04 15.74 5.76
N SER A 73 20.32 16.71 4.88
CA SER A 73 19.75 16.74 3.54
C SER A 73 20.15 15.50 2.74
N HIS A 74 21.44 15.15 2.71
CA HIS A 74 21.92 13.95 2.02
C HIS A 74 21.34 12.65 2.60
N ILE A 75 21.17 12.57 3.92
CA ILE A 75 20.49 11.42 4.55
C ILE A 75 19.02 11.38 4.11
N ASN A 76 18.34 12.53 4.07
CA ASN A 76 16.95 12.60 3.66
C ASN A 76 16.77 12.18 2.19
N GLU A 77 17.64 12.62 1.28
CA GLU A 77 17.67 12.17 -0.12
C GLU A 77 17.76 10.65 -0.25
N LYS A 78 18.57 10.00 0.60
CA LYS A 78 18.65 8.53 0.64
C LYS A 78 17.39 7.90 1.23
N ARG A 79 16.75 8.52 2.22
CA ARG A 79 15.47 8.05 2.79
C ARG A 79 14.33 8.14 1.78
N GLU A 80 14.30 9.19 0.97
CA GLU A 80 13.30 9.38 -0.08
C GLU A 80 13.28 8.22 -1.08
N GLN A 81 14.45 7.64 -1.39
CA GLN A 81 14.55 6.47 -2.27
C GLN A 81 13.79 5.25 -1.72
N TYR A 82 13.67 5.11 -0.40
CA TYR A 82 12.95 4.02 0.25
C TYR A 82 11.53 4.39 0.69
N ARG A 83 11.11 5.65 0.53
CA ARG A 83 9.73 6.09 0.84
C ARG A 83 8.67 5.22 0.15
N PRO A 84 8.82 4.77 -1.11
CA PRO A 84 7.85 3.89 -1.75
C PRO A 84 7.60 2.58 -0.98
N VAL A 85 8.64 2.02 -0.32
CA VAL A 85 8.51 0.81 0.52
C VAL A 85 7.63 1.10 1.74
N ALA A 86 7.87 2.23 2.41
CA ALA A 86 7.09 2.65 3.57
C ALA A 86 5.62 2.93 3.18
N THR A 87 5.39 3.60 2.05
CA THR A 87 4.05 3.83 1.51
C THR A 87 3.34 2.50 1.21
N ARG A 88 4.02 1.54 0.58
CA ARG A 88 3.46 0.21 0.33
C ARG A 88 3.13 -0.52 1.63
N GLY A 89 4.03 -0.48 2.61
CA GLY A 89 3.80 -1.07 3.93
C GLY A 89 2.59 -0.48 4.64
N ALA A 90 2.43 0.84 4.60
CA ALA A 90 1.25 1.51 5.16
C ALA A 90 -0.05 1.05 4.48
N VAL A 91 -0.07 1.00 3.14
CA VAL A 91 -1.24 0.51 2.37
C VAL A 91 -1.61 -0.91 2.78
N LEU A 92 -0.63 -1.81 2.89
CA LEU A 92 -0.85 -3.20 3.28
C LEU A 92 -1.38 -3.29 4.72
N TYR A 93 -0.75 -2.63 5.68
CA TYR A 93 -1.18 -2.66 7.08
C TYR A 93 -2.60 -2.12 7.25
N PHE A 94 -2.94 -0.98 6.65
CA PHE A 94 -4.30 -0.44 6.73
C PHE A 94 -5.32 -1.32 5.99
N SER A 95 -4.92 -2.08 4.97
CA SER A 95 -5.80 -3.09 4.35
C SER A 95 -6.11 -4.24 5.31
N ILE A 96 -5.12 -4.70 6.08
CA ILE A 96 -5.32 -5.73 7.11
C ILE A 96 -6.27 -5.23 8.20
N VAL A 97 -6.04 -4.01 8.71
CA VAL A 97 -6.89 -3.39 9.74
C VAL A 97 -8.33 -3.21 9.27
N GLU A 98 -8.56 -2.91 8.00
CA GLU A 98 -9.93 -2.84 7.47
C GLU A 98 -10.56 -4.21 7.28
N THR A 99 -9.77 -5.24 6.99
CA THR A 99 -10.27 -6.63 6.85
C THR A 99 -10.82 -7.14 8.18
N SER A 100 -10.29 -6.67 9.32
CA SER A 100 -10.84 -6.98 10.65
C SER A 100 -12.26 -6.45 10.87
N LYS A 101 -12.74 -5.53 10.03
CA LYS A 101 -14.13 -5.04 10.05
C LYS A 101 -15.09 -6.02 9.38
N ILE A 102 -14.59 -6.92 8.53
CA ILE A 102 -15.38 -7.96 7.87
C ILE A 102 -15.68 -9.08 8.86
N ASN A 103 -14.65 -9.57 9.55
CA ASN A 103 -14.78 -10.61 10.58
C ASN A 103 -13.88 -10.30 11.77
N VAL A 104 -14.44 -10.41 12.98
CA VAL A 104 -13.72 -10.18 14.24
C VAL A 104 -12.52 -11.10 14.43
N MET A 105 -12.48 -12.26 13.76
CA MET A 105 -11.36 -13.20 13.82
C MET A 105 -10.15 -12.75 12.99
N TYR A 106 -10.31 -11.82 12.05
CA TYR A 106 -9.22 -11.33 11.18
C TYR A 106 -8.40 -10.23 11.87
N GLN A 107 -7.87 -10.53 13.05
CA GLN A 107 -7.02 -9.62 13.81
C GLN A 107 -5.56 -9.91 13.53
N THR A 108 -4.79 -8.87 13.27
CA THR A 108 -3.33 -8.97 13.16
C THR A 108 -2.73 -7.77 13.86
N SER A 109 -1.77 -8.02 14.73
CA SER A 109 -1.11 -6.95 15.47
C SER A 109 -0.11 -6.19 14.58
N LEU A 110 0.13 -4.92 14.89
CA LEU A 110 1.19 -4.15 14.25
C LEU A 110 2.56 -4.82 14.44
N GLN A 111 2.82 -5.42 15.60
CA GLN A 111 4.09 -6.09 15.87
C GLN A 111 4.34 -7.29 14.93
N GLN A 112 3.31 -8.09 14.67
CA GLN A 112 3.40 -9.18 13.68
C GLN A 112 3.64 -8.64 12.28
N PHE A 113 2.92 -7.57 11.89
CA PHE A 113 3.14 -6.92 10.61
C PHE A 113 4.58 -6.38 10.46
N LEU A 114 5.11 -5.72 11.50
CA LEU A 114 6.49 -5.23 11.51
C LEU A 114 7.50 -6.37 11.39
N THR A 115 7.22 -7.53 11.98
CA THR A 115 8.07 -8.73 11.82
C THR A 115 8.10 -9.17 10.36
N LEU A 116 6.96 -9.22 9.68
CA LEU A 116 6.90 -9.52 8.24
C LEU A 116 7.57 -8.44 7.40
N PHE A 117 7.44 -7.18 7.80
CA PHE A 117 8.10 -6.07 7.14
C PHE A 117 9.63 -6.19 7.21
N MET A 118 10.17 -6.49 8.39
CA MET A 118 11.60 -6.73 8.57
C MET A 118 12.06 -7.96 7.77
N LYS A 119 11.31 -9.07 7.81
CA LYS A 119 11.58 -10.26 6.98
C LYS A 119 11.64 -9.91 5.48
N SER A 120 10.76 -9.02 5.00
CA SER A 120 10.76 -8.62 3.59
C SER A 120 11.98 -7.80 3.17
N THR A 121 12.64 -7.16 4.12
CA THR A 121 13.90 -6.44 3.90
C THR A 121 15.12 -7.34 3.97
N ASP A 122 14.99 -8.57 4.47
CA ASP A 122 16.11 -9.51 4.52
C ASP A 122 16.49 -10.01 3.12
N ASP A 123 17.79 -10.24 2.94
CA ASP A 123 18.40 -10.60 1.66
C ASP A 123 17.91 -11.93 1.08
N GLU A 124 17.40 -12.81 1.95
CA GLU A 124 16.84 -14.12 1.58
C GLU A 124 15.55 -13.99 0.77
N PHE A 125 14.71 -13.01 1.13
CA PHE A 125 13.40 -12.80 0.50
C PHE A 125 13.45 -11.74 -0.60
N SER A 126 14.43 -10.83 -0.53
CA SER A 126 14.59 -9.74 -1.46
C SER A 126 16.02 -9.77 -2.00
N ALA A 127 16.17 -10.19 -3.26
CA ALA A 127 17.50 -10.37 -3.85
C ALA A 127 18.33 -9.08 -3.76
N LYS A 128 19.59 -9.19 -3.31
CA LYS A 128 20.54 -8.08 -3.32
C LYS A 128 20.71 -7.55 -4.73
N ASN A 129 20.69 -6.24 -4.85
CA ASN A 129 20.94 -5.56 -6.11
C ASN A 129 21.79 -4.32 -5.85
N ASN A 130 22.75 -4.07 -6.75
CA ASN A 130 23.62 -2.89 -6.68
C ASN A 130 22.86 -1.58 -6.96
N SER A 131 21.70 -1.67 -7.63
CA SER A 131 20.82 -0.53 -7.89
C SER A 131 19.76 -0.40 -6.79
N VAL A 132 19.71 0.76 -6.14
CA VAL A 132 18.71 1.07 -5.10
C VAL A 132 17.28 0.97 -5.66
N SER A 133 17.05 1.41 -6.89
CA SER A 133 15.72 1.33 -7.51
C SER A 133 15.25 -0.12 -7.66
N LYS A 134 16.09 -1.03 -8.17
CA LYS A 134 15.76 -2.46 -8.25
C LYS A 134 15.58 -3.10 -6.88
N ARG A 135 16.42 -2.72 -5.91
CA ARG A 135 16.31 -3.16 -4.52
C ARG A 135 14.94 -2.79 -3.93
N VAL A 136 14.50 -1.55 -4.11
CA VAL A 136 13.20 -1.05 -3.64
C VAL A 136 12.05 -1.84 -4.26
N THR A 137 12.07 -2.10 -5.56
CA THR A 137 11.06 -2.92 -6.23
C THR A 137 11.01 -4.33 -5.66
N ASN A 138 12.17 -4.98 -5.48
CA ASN A 138 12.23 -6.33 -4.90
C ASN A 138 11.65 -6.39 -3.48
N ILE A 139 11.97 -5.40 -2.63
CA ILE A 139 11.43 -5.33 -1.27
C ILE A 139 9.91 -5.14 -1.33
N ILE A 140 9.40 -4.27 -2.21
CA ILE A 140 7.95 -4.05 -2.39
C ILE A 140 7.24 -5.34 -2.80
N GLU A 141 7.80 -6.08 -3.75
CA GLU A 141 7.23 -7.36 -4.21
C GLU A 141 7.26 -8.43 -3.13
N ALA A 142 8.41 -8.58 -2.45
CA ALA A 142 8.58 -9.53 -1.34
C ALA A 142 7.62 -9.21 -0.19
N LEU A 143 7.55 -7.95 0.23
CA LEU A 143 6.65 -7.48 1.28
C LEU A 143 5.19 -7.77 0.94
N THR A 144 4.77 -7.41 -0.29
CA THR A 144 3.39 -7.63 -0.74
C THR A 144 3.04 -9.12 -0.72
N TYR A 145 3.95 -9.99 -1.15
CA TYR A 145 3.71 -11.43 -1.18
C TYR A 145 3.72 -12.06 0.22
N LEU A 146 4.69 -11.71 1.09
CA LEU A 146 4.76 -12.22 2.46
C LEU A 146 3.52 -11.85 3.28
N VAL A 147 3.10 -10.58 3.19
CA VAL A 147 1.89 -10.11 3.86
C VAL A 147 0.65 -10.81 3.32
N TYR A 148 0.53 -10.95 1.99
CA TYR A 148 -0.56 -11.72 1.38
C TYR A 148 -0.61 -13.14 1.92
N ARG A 149 0.51 -13.89 1.88
CA ARG A 149 0.57 -15.28 2.34
C ARG A 149 0.19 -15.41 3.81
N TYR A 150 0.73 -14.56 4.66
CA TYR A 150 0.44 -14.58 6.09
C TYR A 150 -1.05 -14.33 6.38
N VAL A 151 -1.63 -13.29 5.78
CA VAL A 151 -3.03 -12.93 6.01
C VAL A 151 -3.97 -13.97 5.42
N ASN A 152 -3.71 -14.40 4.17
CA ASN A 152 -4.54 -15.36 3.45
C ASN A 152 -4.65 -16.72 4.17
N ARG A 153 -3.64 -17.11 4.96
CA ARG A 153 -3.66 -18.31 5.81
C ARG A 153 -4.71 -18.23 6.93
N GLY A 154 -5.02 -17.03 7.41
CA GLY A 154 -5.98 -16.79 8.49
C GLY A 154 -7.39 -16.43 8.02
N LEU A 155 -7.63 -16.27 6.72
CA LEU A 155 -8.93 -15.91 6.16
C LEU A 155 -9.74 -17.15 5.78
N TYR A 156 -11.07 -17.08 5.95
CA TYR A 156 -11.97 -18.04 5.34
C TYR A 156 -11.96 -17.90 3.81
N GLU A 157 -12.21 -19.00 3.11
CA GLU A 157 -12.17 -19.06 1.64
C GLU A 157 -13.06 -18.00 0.96
N ALA A 158 -14.20 -17.68 1.57
CA ALA A 158 -15.12 -16.66 1.07
C ALA A 158 -14.51 -15.25 1.03
N ASP A 159 -13.60 -14.92 1.95
CA ASP A 159 -13.07 -13.57 2.12
C ASP A 159 -11.69 -13.36 1.48
N LYS A 160 -11.02 -14.45 1.07
CA LYS A 160 -9.68 -14.39 0.46
C LYS A 160 -9.62 -13.49 -0.77
N LEU A 161 -10.55 -13.68 -1.71
CA LEU A 161 -10.58 -12.88 -2.94
C LEU A 161 -10.89 -11.41 -2.64
N THR A 162 -11.77 -11.15 -1.68
CA THR A 162 -12.13 -9.80 -1.24
C THR A 162 -10.91 -9.07 -0.69
N PHE A 163 -10.12 -9.72 0.16
CA PHE A 163 -8.88 -9.14 0.69
C PHE A 163 -7.90 -8.76 -0.43
N VAL A 164 -7.66 -9.68 -1.38
CA VAL A 164 -6.74 -9.42 -2.50
C VAL A 164 -7.26 -8.29 -3.39
N LEU A 165 -8.57 -8.22 -3.64
CA LEU A 165 -9.18 -7.11 -4.38
C LEU A 165 -8.98 -5.77 -3.66
N VAL A 166 -9.24 -5.71 -2.35
CA VAL A 166 -9.06 -4.50 -1.54
C VAL A 166 -7.61 -4.01 -1.59
N VAL A 167 -6.66 -4.93 -1.40
CA VAL A 167 -5.22 -4.62 -1.49
C VAL A 167 -4.88 -4.07 -2.88
N THR A 168 -5.32 -4.74 -3.95
CA THR A 168 -5.05 -4.35 -5.35
C THR A 168 -5.58 -2.95 -5.64
N VAL A 169 -6.84 -2.67 -5.29
CA VAL A 169 -7.44 -1.35 -5.54
C VAL A 169 -6.76 -0.27 -4.72
N LYS A 170 -6.44 -0.51 -3.44
CA LYS A 170 -5.74 0.48 -2.62
C LYS A 170 -4.35 0.80 -3.14
N ILE A 171 -3.64 -0.19 -3.68
CA ILE A 171 -2.36 0.03 -4.36
C ILE A 171 -2.53 1.00 -5.53
N LEU A 172 -3.53 0.77 -6.39
CA LEU A 172 -3.80 1.62 -7.56
C LEU A 172 -4.28 3.03 -7.16
N ILE A 173 -5.11 3.15 -6.11
CA ILE A 173 -5.52 4.45 -5.57
C ILE A 173 -4.32 5.23 -5.03
N THR A 174 -3.41 4.56 -4.32
CA THR A 174 -2.21 5.21 -3.76
C THR A 174 -1.22 5.62 -4.86
N ALA A 175 -1.18 4.87 -5.97
CA ALA A 175 -0.42 5.24 -7.15
C ALA A 175 -1.04 6.42 -7.94
N GLY A 176 -2.31 6.75 -7.68
CA GLY A 176 -3.06 7.78 -8.40
C GLY A 176 -3.69 7.30 -9.71
N ASP A 177 -3.61 6.00 -10.01
CA ASP A 177 -4.18 5.39 -11.22
C ASP A 177 -5.71 5.30 -11.12
N LEU A 178 -6.24 5.10 -9.89
CA LEU A 178 -7.67 5.04 -9.59
C LEU A 178 -8.08 6.10 -8.59
N THR A 179 -9.31 6.60 -8.70
CA THR A 179 -9.90 7.48 -7.69
C THR A 179 -10.86 6.73 -6.78
N ALA A 180 -11.11 7.27 -5.59
CA ALA A 180 -12.16 6.76 -4.71
C ALA A 180 -13.56 6.82 -5.38
N GLY A 181 -13.76 7.74 -6.33
CA GLY A 181 -14.97 7.82 -7.14
C GLY A 181 -15.14 6.61 -8.05
N ASP A 182 -14.07 6.17 -8.71
CA ASP A 182 -14.10 5.00 -9.60
C ASP A 182 -14.47 3.71 -8.85
N LEU A 183 -13.90 3.54 -7.65
CA LEU A 183 -14.27 2.44 -6.75
C LEU A 183 -15.73 2.56 -6.31
N ALA A 184 -16.18 3.75 -5.96
CA ALA A 184 -17.55 3.95 -5.51
C ALA A 184 -18.57 3.66 -6.62
N THR A 185 -18.26 3.98 -7.87
CA THR A 185 -19.04 3.57 -9.05
C THR A 185 -19.02 2.05 -9.22
N PHE A 186 -17.86 1.41 -9.08
CA PHE A 186 -17.74 -0.05 -9.14
C PHE A 186 -18.56 -0.76 -8.05
N LEU A 187 -18.68 -0.18 -6.85
CA LEU A 187 -19.45 -0.79 -5.76
C LEU A 187 -20.95 -0.50 -5.88
N ARG A 188 -21.34 0.75 -6.15
CA ARG A 188 -22.76 1.16 -6.16
C ARG A 188 -23.46 0.96 -7.50
N GLY A 189 -22.71 1.03 -8.60
CA GLY A 189 -23.29 0.98 -9.96
C GLY A 189 -24.29 2.10 -10.20
N GLY A 190 -25.31 1.80 -10.99
CA GLY A 190 -26.42 2.69 -11.34
C GLY A 190 -27.62 2.62 -10.39
N VAL A 191 -27.49 2.03 -9.20
CA VAL A 191 -28.63 1.82 -8.28
C VAL A 191 -29.30 3.14 -7.86
N ALA A 192 -28.57 4.25 -7.83
CA ALA A 192 -29.10 5.57 -7.49
C ALA A 192 -29.72 6.33 -8.68
N LEU A 193 -29.74 5.73 -9.87
CA LEU A 193 -30.19 6.36 -11.10
C LEU A 193 -31.62 5.90 -11.44
N ASP A 194 -32.48 6.87 -11.78
CA ASP A 194 -33.84 6.60 -12.25
C ASP A 194 -33.84 6.31 -13.76
N LEU A 195 -34.48 5.22 -14.19
CA LEU A 195 -34.62 4.85 -15.61
C LEU A 195 -35.31 5.94 -16.43
N GLU A 196 -36.32 6.61 -15.88
CA GLU A 196 -37.13 7.61 -16.60
C GLU A 196 -36.40 8.94 -16.83
N LYS A 197 -35.43 9.28 -15.97
CA LYS A 197 -34.64 10.51 -16.08
C LYS A 197 -33.38 10.34 -16.92
N ASN A 198 -33.02 9.10 -17.22
CA ASN A 198 -31.83 8.77 -18.00
C ASN A 198 -32.15 8.49 -19.46
N ARG A 199 -31.09 8.33 -20.26
CA ARG A 199 -31.22 7.97 -21.67
C ARG A 199 -32.08 6.71 -21.82
N LYS A 200 -33.05 6.77 -22.74
CA LYS A 200 -33.91 5.61 -23.03
C LYS A 200 -33.05 4.42 -23.46
N LYS A 201 -33.38 3.26 -22.88
CA LYS A 201 -32.78 1.98 -23.19
C LYS A 201 -32.95 1.67 -24.69
N PRO A 202 -31.87 1.29 -25.40
CA PRO A 202 -31.93 1.09 -26.84
C PRO A 202 -32.65 -0.22 -27.23
N TYR A 203 -32.53 -1.27 -26.42
CA TYR A 203 -33.00 -2.61 -26.76
C TYR A 203 -33.71 -3.31 -25.60
N VAL A 204 -34.61 -4.25 -25.91
CA VAL A 204 -35.41 -4.98 -24.90
C VAL A 204 -34.61 -6.08 -24.18
N TRP A 205 -33.63 -6.70 -24.85
CA TRP A 205 -32.84 -7.83 -24.33
C TRP A 205 -31.88 -7.46 -23.19
N LEU A 206 -31.45 -6.19 -23.12
CA LEU A 206 -30.58 -5.72 -22.05
C LEU A 206 -31.37 -5.65 -20.74
N ALA A 207 -30.84 -6.00 -19.58
CA ALA A 207 -31.57 -5.78 -18.33
C ALA A 207 -31.62 -4.28 -17.96
N ASP A 208 -32.69 -3.85 -17.29
CA ASP A 208 -32.84 -2.44 -16.87
C ASP A 208 -31.73 -2.03 -15.90
N ASP A 209 -31.39 -2.90 -14.94
CA ASP A 209 -30.27 -2.70 -14.00
C ASP A 209 -28.92 -2.57 -14.73
N ALA A 210 -28.69 -3.40 -15.75
CA ALA A 210 -27.48 -3.36 -16.56
C ALA A 210 -27.38 -2.04 -17.34
N TRP A 211 -28.50 -1.54 -17.86
CA TRP A 211 -28.56 -0.26 -18.55
C TRP A 211 -28.30 0.93 -17.60
N LEU A 212 -28.87 0.90 -16.40
CA LEU A 212 -28.58 1.91 -15.37
C LEU A 212 -27.10 1.91 -14.99
N ASN A 213 -26.47 0.74 -14.88
CA ASN A 213 -25.03 0.64 -14.64
C ASN A 213 -24.20 1.25 -15.79
N VAL A 214 -24.59 1.00 -17.04
CA VAL A 214 -23.97 1.61 -18.23
C VAL A 214 -24.09 3.12 -18.21
N ALA A 215 -25.27 3.66 -17.87
CA ALA A 215 -25.49 5.10 -17.76
C ALA A 215 -24.63 5.74 -16.66
N ALA A 216 -24.50 5.07 -15.51
CA ALA A 216 -23.61 5.50 -14.43
C ALA A 216 -22.14 5.51 -14.87
N LEU A 217 -21.69 4.47 -15.56
CA LEU A 217 -20.32 4.38 -16.10
C LEU A 217 -20.05 5.49 -17.11
N ALA A 218 -20.98 5.77 -18.01
CA ALA A 218 -20.82 6.80 -19.03
C ALA A 218 -20.71 8.22 -18.45
N THR A 219 -21.33 8.44 -17.29
CA THR A 219 -21.30 9.73 -16.59
C THR A 219 -20.02 9.91 -15.77
N THR A 220 -19.55 8.84 -15.13
CA THR A 220 -18.44 8.90 -14.17
C THR A 220 -17.08 8.66 -14.80
N SER A 221 -16.99 7.77 -15.79
CA SER A 221 -15.75 7.43 -16.47
C SER A 221 -15.65 8.10 -17.83
N LYS A 222 -14.60 8.92 -18.02
CA LYS A 222 -14.29 9.54 -19.32
C LYS A 222 -14.08 8.49 -20.41
N PHE A 223 -13.55 7.31 -20.05
CA PHE A 223 -13.29 6.21 -20.98
C PHE A 223 -14.59 5.63 -21.56
N TYR A 224 -15.66 5.58 -20.77
CA TYR A 224 -16.96 4.99 -21.15
C TYR A 224 -18.01 6.01 -21.57
N ARG A 225 -17.63 7.27 -21.83
CA ARG A 225 -18.58 8.32 -22.18
C ARG A 225 -19.44 7.99 -23.41
N SER A 226 -18.87 7.34 -24.41
CA SER A 226 -19.57 6.93 -25.64
C SER A 226 -20.26 5.56 -25.54
N LEU A 227 -20.13 4.85 -24.41
CA LEU A 227 -20.62 3.48 -24.26
C LEU A 227 -22.12 3.32 -24.60
N PRO A 228 -23.03 4.24 -24.18
CA PRO A 228 -24.44 4.15 -24.56
C PRO A 228 -24.69 4.28 -26.07
N ASP A 229 -23.88 5.10 -26.76
CA ASP A 229 -23.94 5.28 -28.22
C ASP A 229 -23.36 4.08 -28.96
N ASP A 230 -22.25 3.54 -28.47
CA ASP A 230 -21.55 2.40 -29.07
C ASP A 230 -22.43 1.12 -28.99
N ILE A 231 -23.09 0.89 -27.85
CA ILE A 231 -24.07 -0.20 -27.70
C ILE A 231 -25.23 -0.02 -28.69
N ALA A 232 -25.74 1.20 -28.84
CA ALA A 232 -26.86 1.50 -29.75
C ALA A 232 -26.48 1.44 -31.24
N ARG A 233 -25.19 1.51 -31.58
CA ARG A 233 -24.69 1.42 -32.95
C ARG A 233 -24.45 -0.02 -33.38
N SER A 234 -23.92 -0.85 -32.49
CA SER A 234 -23.42 -2.20 -32.81
C SER A 234 -24.26 -3.31 -32.15
N GLU A 235 -25.59 -3.29 -32.31
CA GLU A 235 -26.52 -4.18 -31.59
C GLU A 235 -26.12 -5.65 -31.62
N GLU A 236 -25.89 -6.21 -32.81
CA GLU A 236 -25.66 -7.65 -32.99
C GLU A 236 -24.43 -8.14 -32.22
N ALA A 237 -23.34 -7.37 -32.25
CA ALA A 237 -22.11 -7.69 -31.54
C ALA A 237 -22.28 -7.60 -30.02
N TRP A 238 -22.92 -6.55 -29.52
CA TRP A 238 -23.18 -6.38 -28.09
C TRP A 238 -24.16 -7.40 -27.55
N LYS A 239 -25.20 -7.76 -28.32
CA LYS A 239 -26.14 -8.80 -27.96
C LYS A 239 -25.46 -10.17 -27.91
N ALA A 240 -24.68 -10.52 -28.94
CA ALA A 240 -23.92 -11.77 -28.97
C ALA A 240 -22.96 -11.89 -27.78
N TRP A 241 -22.26 -10.79 -27.44
CA TRP A 241 -21.39 -10.75 -26.26
C TRP A 241 -22.20 -10.87 -24.96
N TYR A 242 -23.30 -10.13 -24.82
CA TYR A 242 -24.14 -10.14 -23.61
C TYR A 242 -24.80 -11.50 -23.33
N GLU A 243 -25.24 -12.20 -24.38
CA GLU A 243 -25.89 -13.51 -24.29
C GLU A 243 -24.86 -14.66 -24.22
N HIS A 244 -23.57 -14.39 -24.42
CA HIS A 244 -22.52 -15.41 -24.36
C HIS A 244 -22.40 -16.03 -22.96
N ASN A 245 -22.04 -17.32 -22.87
CA ASN A 245 -21.89 -17.99 -21.57
C ASN A 245 -20.68 -17.47 -20.78
N ASN A 246 -19.59 -17.12 -21.48
CA ASN A 246 -18.34 -16.65 -20.89
C ASN A 246 -17.91 -15.33 -21.57
N PRO A 247 -18.63 -14.22 -21.36
CA PRO A 247 -18.35 -12.94 -22.03
C PRO A 247 -17.01 -12.32 -21.60
N ASP A 248 -16.51 -12.69 -20.42
CA ASP A 248 -15.21 -12.29 -19.90
C ASP A 248 -14.02 -12.82 -20.72
N GLN A 249 -14.20 -13.90 -21.48
CA GLN A 249 -13.19 -14.49 -22.36
C GLN A 249 -13.29 -14.00 -23.80
N GLU A 250 -14.40 -13.37 -24.16
CA GLU A 250 -14.63 -12.82 -25.49
C GLU A 250 -14.10 -11.38 -25.58
N PRO A 251 -13.67 -10.94 -26.78
CA PRO A 251 -13.29 -9.56 -26.99
C PRO A 251 -14.49 -8.64 -26.79
N ILE A 252 -14.31 -7.55 -26.04
CA ILE A 252 -15.38 -6.58 -25.81
C ILE A 252 -15.63 -5.79 -27.11
N PRO A 253 -16.86 -5.78 -27.64
CA PRO A 253 -17.19 -5.00 -28.83
C PRO A 253 -16.79 -3.53 -28.68
N ASP A 254 -16.23 -2.92 -29.74
CA ASP A 254 -15.80 -1.50 -29.79
C ASP A 254 -14.71 -1.04 -28.79
N TYR A 255 -14.30 -1.88 -27.83
CA TYR A 255 -13.41 -1.51 -26.72
C TYR A 255 -12.18 -2.40 -26.52
N GLU A 256 -12.11 -3.62 -27.07
CA GLU A 256 -10.98 -4.54 -26.81
C GLU A 256 -9.62 -3.88 -27.12
N GLU A 257 -9.47 -3.25 -28.29
CA GLU A 257 -8.23 -2.56 -28.65
C GLU A 257 -7.88 -1.42 -27.68
N LYS A 258 -8.87 -0.62 -27.28
CA LYS A 258 -8.67 0.49 -26.33
C LYS A 258 -8.26 0.00 -24.94
N LEU A 259 -8.76 -1.16 -24.53
CA LEU A 259 -8.40 -1.81 -23.27
C LEU A 259 -6.96 -2.33 -23.32
N CYS A 260 -6.58 -3.02 -24.40
CA CYS A 260 -5.21 -3.51 -24.61
C CYS A 260 -4.18 -2.38 -24.70
N MET A 261 -4.55 -1.22 -25.23
CA MET A 261 -3.68 -0.04 -25.27
C MET A 261 -3.39 0.56 -23.88
N ASN A 262 -4.17 0.23 -22.86
CA ASN A 262 -3.97 0.72 -21.50
C ASN A 262 -3.46 -0.41 -20.58
N PRO A 263 -2.14 -0.61 -20.46
CA PRO A 263 -1.58 -1.74 -19.72
C PRO A 263 -1.80 -1.66 -18.20
N VAL A 264 -2.07 -0.46 -17.67
CA VAL A 264 -2.26 -0.25 -16.22
C VAL A 264 -3.73 -0.36 -15.83
N LEU A 265 -4.62 0.30 -16.57
CA LEU A 265 -6.05 0.41 -16.23
C LEU A 265 -6.97 -0.43 -17.12
N GLY A 266 -6.48 -1.03 -18.21
CA GLY A 266 -7.29 -1.84 -19.12
C GLY A 266 -7.99 -3.00 -18.40
N ALA A 267 -7.27 -3.69 -17.51
CA ALA A 267 -7.84 -4.76 -16.70
C ALA A 267 -8.95 -4.26 -15.74
N TRP A 268 -8.78 -3.07 -15.15
CA TRP A 268 -9.78 -2.44 -14.29
C TRP A 268 -11.03 -2.04 -15.09
N TYR A 269 -10.83 -1.42 -16.25
CA TYR A 269 -11.92 -1.02 -17.13
C TYR A 269 -12.71 -2.24 -17.61
N ARG A 270 -12.04 -3.34 -17.97
CA ARG A 270 -12.69 -4.62 -18.31
C ARG A 270 -13.55 -5.12 -17.15
N LEU A 271 -13.02 -5.14 -15.93
CA LEU A 271 -13.75 -5.53 -14.72
C LEU A 271 -14.98 -4.64 -14.49
N GLN A 272 -14.85 -3.32 -14.60
CA GLN A 272 -15.96 -2.39 -14.42
C GLN A 272 -17.10 -2.63 -15.42
N LEU A 273 -16.75 -2.88 -16.69
CA LEU A 273 -17.74 -3.12 -17.73
C LEU A 273 -18.45 -4.46 -17.56
N VAL A 274 -17.67 -5.54 -17.34
CA VAL A 274 -18.23 -6.88 -17.08
C VAL A 274 -19.14 -6.85 -15.86
N ARG A 275 -18.72 -6.22 -14.76
CA ARG A 275 -19.58 -6.06 -13.57
C ARG A 275 -20.87 -5.31 -13.89
N SER A 276 -20.83 -4.32 -14.77
CA SER A 276 -21.99 -3.47 -15.07
C SER A 276 -23.03 -4.19 -15.93
N LEU A 277 -22.58 -4.99 -16.90
CA LEU A 277 -23.45 -5.70 -17.84
C LEU A 277 -23.78 -7.14 -17.37
N ARG A 278 -22.78 -7.85 -16.83
CA ARG A 278 -22.83 -9.28 -16.49
C ARG A 278 -22.33 -9.50 -15.06
N MET A 279 -23.16 -9.12 -14.10
CA MET A 279 -22.85 -9.23 -12.66
C MET A 279 -22.50 -10.67 -12.22
N ASP A 280 -23.07 -11.68 -12.86
CA ASP A 280 -22.78 -13.10 -12.62
C ASP A 280 -21.31 -13.48 -12.85
N ARG A 281 -20.61 -12.76 -13.73
CA ARG A 281 -19.18 -13.00 -14.06
C ARG A 281 -18.21 -12.16 -13.25
N THR A 282 -18.69 -11.34 -12.31
CA THR A 282 -17.85 -10.38 -11.55
C THR A 282 -16.72 -11.08 -10.80
N ILE A 283 -16.96 -12.25 -10.19
CA ILE A 283 -15.93 -12.97 -9.43
C ILE A 283 -14.82 -13.48 -10.37
N VAL A 284 -15.18 -14.00 -11.55
CA VAL A 284 -14.20 -14.48 -12.54
C VAL A 284 -13.39 -13.30 -13.08
N SER A 285 -14.08 -12.22 -13.46
CA SER A 285 -13.43 -11.00 -13.96
C SER A 285 -12.53 -10.34 -12.90
N THR A 286 -12.88 -10.45 -11.61
CA THR A 286 -12.04 -9.95 -10.51
C THR A 286 -10.72 -10.72 -10.42
N ARG A 287 -10.75 -12.04 -10.58
CA ARG A 287 -9.52 -12.86 -10.61
C ARG A 287 -8.64 -12.47 -11.79
N GLU A 288 -9.24 -12.24 -12.96
CA GLU A 288 -8.52 -11.86 -14.16
C GLU A 288 -7.94 -10.44 -14.05
N PHE A 289 -8.68 -9.52 -13.43
CA PHE A 289 -8.18 -8.19 -13.09
C PHE A 289 -6.94 -8.27 -12.21
N ILE A 290 -6.98 -9.04 -11.12
CA ILE A 290 -5.83 -9.20 -10.22
C ILE A 290 -4.66 -9.89 -10.95
N ARG A 291 -4.93 -10.89 -11.79
CA ARG A 291 -3.92 -11.62 -12.58
C ARG A 291 -3.16 -10.69 -13.53
N ASN A 292 -3.87 -9.75 -14.16
CA ASN A 292 -3.32 -8.86 -15.19
C ASN A 292 -2.88 -7.49 -14.66
N THR A 293 -3.02 -7.23 -13.36
CA THR A 293 -2.54 -5.98 -12.75
C THR A 293 -1.02 -6.06 -12.57
N PRO A 294 -0.20 -5.13 -13.12
CA PRO A 294 1.26 -5.23 -13.11
C PRO A 294 1.90 -5.33 -11.72
N GLN A 295 1.28 -4.70 -10.70
CA GLN A 295 1.75 -4.75 -9.32
C GLN A 295 1.33 -6.03 -8.59
N MET A 296 0.43 -6.80 -9.19
CA MET A 296 -0.06 -8.10 -8.71
C MET A 296 0.29 -9.16 -9.77
N GLY A 297 -0.41 -10.29 -9.78
CA GLY A 297 -0.12 -11.37 -10.71
C GLY A 297 -0.86 -12.66 -10.39
N ALA A 298 -0.64 -13.65 -11.24
CA ALA A 298 -1.25 -14.99 -11.14
C ALA A 298 -1.13 -15.62 -9.74
N ARG A 299 0.04 -15.44 -9.10
CA ARG A 299 0.35 -15.97 -7.76
C ARG A 299 -0.58 -15.51 -6.63
N TYR A 300 -1.38 -14.46 -6.83
CA TYR A 300 -2.31 -13.94 -5.82
C TYR A 300 -3.74 -14.50 -5.95
N VAL A 301 -4.06 -15.15 -7.07
CA VAL A 301 -5.38 -15.73 -7.35
C VAL A 301 -5.36 -17.24 -7.53
N GLU A 302 -4.17 -17.82 -7.67
CA GLU A 302 -3.97 -19.26 -7.73
C GLU A 302 -4.16 -19.90 -6.35
N PRO A 303 -4.71 -21.13 -6.30
CA PRO A 303 -4.91 -21.82 -5.04
C PRO A 303 -3.56 -22.11 -4.37
N VAL A 304 -3.48 -21.78 -3.10
CA VAL A 304 -2.30 -22.02 -2.26
C VAL A 304 -2.67 -23.02 -1.17
N THR A 305 -1.87 -24.07 -1.02
CA THR A 305 -1.99 -25.03 0.07
C THR A 305 -0.89 -24.77 1.08
N ASP A 306 -1.27 -24.36 2.30
CA ASP A 306 -0.34 -24.24 3.41
C ASP A 306 -0.25 -25.58 4.15
N VAL A 307 0.97 -26.09 4.31
CA VAL A 307 1.24 -27.35 5.03
C VAL A 307 1.58 -27.07 6.49
N ILE A 308 1.21 -27.98 7.39
CA ILE A 308 1.43 -27.80 8.85
C ILE A 308 2.92 -27.63 9.17
N GLU A 309 3.81 -28.26 8.41
CA GLU A 309 5.25 -28.06 8.52
C GLU A 309 5.67 -26.60 8.32
N SER A 310 5.16 -25.92 7.30
CA SER A 310 5.47 -24.49 7.06
C SER A 310 4.91 -23.60 8.16
N ILE A 311 3.75 -23.97 8.72
CA ILE A 311 3.18 -23.27 9.86
C ILE A 311 4.13 -23.42 11.05
N TYR A 312 4.62 -24.63 11.33
CA TYR A 312 5.54 -24.96 12.42
C TYR A 312 6.86 -24.21 12.32
N GLU A 313 7.43 -24.07 11.12
CA GLU A 313 8.67 -23.31 10.89
C GLU A 313 8.54 -21.82 11.22
N ASP A 314 7.34 -21.26 11.08
CA ASP A 314 7.03 -19.88 11.47
C ASP A 314 6.61 -19.73 12.95
N MET A 315 6.38 -20.84 13.68
CA MET A 315 5.97 -20.77 15.09
C MET A 315 7.14 -20.38 15.99
N ASP A 316 6.83 -19.63 17.05
CA ASP A 316 7.75 -19.42 18.15
C ASP A 316 7.12 -19.85 19.49
N HIS A 317 7.94 -19.94 20.54
CA HIS A 317 7.50 -20.38 21.86
C HIS A 317 6.58 -19.37 22.58
N ARG A 318 6.39 -18.15 22.04
CA ARG A 318 5.60 -17.06 22.63
C ARG A 318 4.29 -16.83 21.90
N THR A 319 4.15 -17.35 20.68
CA THR A 319 3.06 -17.08 19.75
C THR A 319 2.31 -18.39 19.50
N PRO A 320 1.20 -18.63 20.21
CA PRO A 320 0.40 -19.83 19.98
C PRO A 320 -0.23 -19.81 18.59
N VAL A 321 -0.42 -20.99 18.00
CA VAL A 321 -1.14 -21.13 16.73
C VAL A 321 -2.57 -21.58 16.99
N ILE A 322 -3.50 -20.84 16.40
CA ILE A 322 -4.93 -21.08 16.50
C ILE A 322 -5.43 -21.51 15.12
N TYR A 323 -6.18 -22.62 15.08
CA TYR A 323 -6.81 -23.12 13.86
C TYR A 323 -8.28 -22.70 13.84
N LEU A 324 -8.67 -21.95 12.81
CA LEU A 324 -10.06 -21.58 12.56
C LEU A 324 -10.71 -22.67 11.70
N LEU A 325 -11.54 -23.50 12.32
CA LEU A 325 -12.10 -24.68 11.68
C LEU A 325 -13.45 -24.39 11.01
N SER A 326 -13.69 -25.10 9.92
CA SER A 326 -15.03 -25.27 9.35
C SER A 326 -15.63 -26.58 9.84
N VAL A 327 -16.95 -26.70 9.81
CA VAL A 327 -17.65 -27.92 10.23
C VAL A 327 -17.11 -29.13 9.44
N GLY A 328 -16.66 -30.16 10.14
CA GLY A 328 -16.12 -31.39 9.54
C GLY A 328 -14.62 -31.38 9.22
N ALA A 329 -13.90 -30.30 9.50
CA ALA A 329 -12.44 -30.25 9.37
C ALA A 329 -11.77 -30.31 10.76
N ASP A 330 -10.90 -31.30 10.98
CA ASP A 330 -10.11 -31.45 12.21
C ASP A 330 -8.63 -31.73 11.88
N PRO A 331 -7.69 -30.80 12.16
CA PRO A 331 -6.27 -30.98 11.87
C PRO A 331 -5.53 -31.82 12.93
N THR A 332 -6.21 -32.30 13.98
CA THR A 332 -5.59 -32.95 15.15
C THR A 332 -4.68 -34.10 14.78
N GLU A 333 -5.11 -35.03 13.90
CA GLU A 333 -4.28 -36.16 13.49
C GLU A 333 -2.99 -35.73 12.80
N SER A 334 -3.08 -34.71 11.94
CA SER A 334 -1.92 -34.20 11.20
C SER A 334 -0.95 -33.45 12.12
N ILE A 335 -1.47 -32.72 13.11
CA ILE A 335 -0.67 -32.08 14.16
C ILE A 335 0.05 -33.14 15.01
N GLN A 336 -0.67 -34.18 15.45
CA GLN A 336 -0.09 -35.27 16.23
C GLN A 336 1.02 -36.00 15.45
N ALA A 337 0.78 -36.28 14.16
CA ALA A 337 1.78 -36.88 13.28
C ALA A 337 3.07 -36.03 13.21
N LEU A 338 2.93 -34.70 13.06
CA LEU A 338 4.08 -33.81 13.05
C LEU A 338 4.81 -33.79 14.41
N CYS A 339 4.08 -33.79 15.53
CA CYS A 339 4.66 -33.88 16.87
C CYS A 339 5.49 -35.16 17.05
N HIS A 340 4.98 -36.31 16.59
CA HIS A 340 5.73 -37.58 16.65
C HIS A 340 6.98 -37.54 15.77
N LYS A 341 6.91 -36.91 14.59
CA LYS A 341 8.05 -36.76 13.68
C LYS A 341 9.15 -35.85 14.23
N LYS A 342 8.79 -34.81 14.99
CA LYS A 342 9.73 -33.82 15.58
C LYS A 342 10.22 -34.19 16.98
N LYS A 343 9.58 -35.13 17.69
CA LYS A 343 10.11 -35.74 18.91
C LYS A 343 11.33 -36.62 18.57
N LYS A 344 12.50 -36.00 18.46
CA LYS A 344 13.81 -36.66 18.55
C LYS A 344 14.58 -36.09 19.72
#